data_AF-A0A7W1P3B3-F1
#
_entry.id   AF-A0A7W1P3B3-F1
#
_cell.length_a   1.000
_cell.length_b   1.000
_cell.length_c   1.000
_cell.angle_alpha   90.00
_cell.angle_beta   90.00
_cell.angle_gamma   90.00
#
_symmetry.space_group_name_H-M   'P 1'
#
loop_
_entity.id
_entity.type
_entity.pdbx_description
1 polymer ?
#
loop_
_entity_poly.entity_id
_entity_poly.type
_entity_poly.pdbx_seq_one_letter_code
_entity_poly.pdbx_strand_id
1 'polypeptide(L)' 'MSLIRGAFWLALFAFFTFAFVVLFEYGTADFANGFKTEFVKAKAFVMQAGKPAKNDKPKK' A
#
# COMPACT_ATOMS: atom_id res chain seq x y z
N MET A 1 18.32 -9.55 -17.52
CA MET A 1 18.52 -10.63 -16.53
C MET A 1 18.72 -10.10 -15.11
N SER A 2 19.64 -9.17 -14.85
CA SER A 2 19.87 -8.60 -13.50
C SER A 2 18.77 -7.65 -13.01
N LEU A 3 18.28 -6.74 -13.87
CA LEU A 3 17.27 -5.73 -13.49
C LEU A 3 15.92 -6.32 -13.07
N ILE A 4 15.43 -7.34 -13.79
CA ILE A 4 14.18 -8.05 -13.44
C ILE A 4 14.33 -8.76 -12.09
N ARG A 5 15.50 -9.35 -11.81
CA ARG A 5 15.81 -9.98 -10.52
C ARG A 5 15.77 -8.95 -9.38
N GLY A 6 16.37 -7.78 -9.59
CA GLY A 6 16.37 -6.68 -8.62
C GLY A 6 14.98 -6.12 -8.36
N ALA A 7 14.20 -5.85 -9.42
CA ALA A 7 12.82 -5.37 -9.30
C ALA A 7 11.92 -6.38 -8.60
N PHE A 8 12.08 -7.68 -8.90
CA PHE A 8 11.37 -8.75 -8.22
C PHE A 8 11.68 -8.79 -6.72
N TRP A 9 12.97 -8.70 -6.36
CA TRP A 9 13.39 -8.63 -4.96
C TRP A 9 12.89 -7.39 -4.24
N LEU A 10 12.88 -6.23 -4.90
CA LEU A 10 12.33 -4.99 -4.35
C LEU A 10 10.82 -5.09 -4.10
N ALA A 11 10.08 -5.66 -5.06
CA ALA A 11 8.65 -5.88 -4.92
C ALA A 11 8.34 -6.87 -3.79
N LEU A 12 9.11 -7.97 -3.71
CA LEU A 12 9.03 -8.92 -2.60
C LEU A 12 9.31 -8.23 -1.27
N PHE A 13 10.40 -7.47 -1.19
CA PHE A 13 10.78 -6.75 0.02
C PHE A 13 9.64 -5.84 0.46
N ALA A 14 9.14 -4.97 -0.42
CA ALA A 14 8.03 -4.08 -0.10
C ALA A 14 6.75 -4.83 0.33
N PHE A 15 6.42 -5.93 -0.36
CA PHE A 15 5.27 -6.77 0.00
C PHE A 15 5.43 -7.40 1.39
N PHE A 16 6.61 -7.97 1.68
CA PHE A 16 6.90 -8.57 2.97
C PHE A 16 6.90 -7.53 4.07
N THR A 17 7.49 -6.35 3.87
CA THR A 17 7.48 -5.27 4.87
C THR A 17 6.05 -4.83 5.16
N PHE A 18 5.22 -4.67 4.13
CA PHE A 18 3.80 -4.35 4.30
C PHE A 18 3.05 -5.45 5.06
N ALA A 19 3.24 -6.71 4.68
CA ALA A 19 2.63 -7.85 5.37
C ALA A 19 3.09 -7.93 6.83
N PHE A 20 4.36 -7.67 7.13
CA PHE A 20 4.86 -7.63 8.50
C PHE A 20 4.19 -6.52 9.30
N VAL A 21 4.08 -5.31 8.77
CA VAL A 21 3.39 -4.20 9.46
C VAL A 21 1.94 -4.56 9.77
N VAL A 22 1.20 -5.06 8.79
CA VAL A 22 -0.20 -5.52 8.99
C VAL A 22 -0.28 -6.64 10.02
N LEU A 23 0.67 -7.59 10.01
CA LEU A 23 0.72 -8.69 10.96
C LEU A 23 1.05 -8.21 12.38
N PHE A 24 1.90 -7.20 12.53
CA PHE A 24 2.21 -6.60 13.83
C PHE A 24 1.05 -5.75 14.36
N GLU A 25 0.32 -5.06 13.47
CA GLU A 25 -0.75 -4.14 13.84
C GLU A 25 -2.07 -4.87 14.15
N TYR A 26 -2.39 -5.93 13.41
CA TYR A 26 -3.64 -6.70 13.57
C TYR A 26 -3.44 -8.09 14.17
N GLY A 27 -2.22 -8.60 14.27
CA GLY A 27 -1.93 -9.95 14.75
C GLY A 27 -2.29 -11.06 13.74
N THR A 28 -1.93 -12.30 14.06
CA THR A 28 -2.18 -13.47 13.20
C THR A 28 -3.66 -13.84 13.11
N ALA A 29 -4.47 -13.49 14.12
CA ALA A 29 -5.89 -13.81 14.17
C ALA A 29 -6.71 -12.97 13.16
N ASP A 30 -6.37 -11.70 13.00
CA ASP A 30 -7.10 -10.76 12.14
C ASP A 30 -6.30 -10.28 10.93
N PHE A 31 -5.17 -10.94 10.61
CA PHE A 31 -4.29 -10.58 9.51
C PHE A 31 -5.03 -10.39 8.18
N ALA A 32 -5.95 -11.30 7.83
CA ALA A 32 -6.70 -11.22 6.57
C ALA A 32 -7.65 -10.01 6.52
N ASN A 33 -8.23 -9.62 7.66
CA ASN A 33 -9.11 -8.46 7.78
C ASN A 33 -8.30 -7.16 7.78
N GLY A 34 -7.19 -7.13 8.51
CA GLY A 34 -6.21 -6.04 8.52
C GLY A 34 -5.61 -5.80 7.14
N PHE A 35 -5.20 -6.86 6.44
CA PHE A 35 -4.62 -6.77 5.10
C PHE A 35 -5.61 -6.18 4.09
N LYS A 36 -6.88 -6.59 4.13
CA LYS A 36 -7.92 -5.98 3.27
C LYS A 36 -8.12 -4.50 3.58
N THR A 37 -8.16 -4.14 4.85
CA THR A 37 -8.37 -2.75 5.30
C THR A 37 -7.21 -1.86 4.85
N GLU A 38 -5.98 -2.27 5.13
CA GLU A 38 -4.78 -1.55 4.73
C GLU A 38 -4.58 -1.55 3.21
N PHE A 39 -4.95 -2.62 2.51
CA PHE A 39 -4.91 -2.66 1.05
C PHE A 39 -5.91 -1.67 0.42
N VAL A 40 -7.10 -1.52 0.99
CA VAL A 40 -8.08 -0.52 0.55
C VAL A 40 -7.55 0.90 0.78
N LYS A 41 -6.95 1.17 1.94
CA LYS A 41 -6.31 2.47 2.24
C LYS A 41 -5.12 2.74 1.32
N ALA A 42 -4.22 1.78 1.12
CA ALA A 42 -3.07 1.90 0.22
C ALA A 42 -3.52 2.13 -1.22
N LYS A 43 -4.53 1.42 -1.70
CA LYS A 43 -5.14 1.63 -3.03
C LYS A 43 -5.75 3.03 -3.14
N ALA A 44 -6.47 3.49 -2.13
CA ALA A 44 -7.02 4.84 -2.09
C ALA A 44 -5.92 5.90 -2.09
N PHE A 45 -4.82 5.67 -1.38
CA PHE A 45 -3.66 6.56 -1.34
C PHE A 45 -2.95 6.63 -2.69
N VAL A 46 -2.73 5.49 -3.36
CA VAL A 46 -2.16 5.45 -4.72
C VAL A 46 -3.08 6.14 -5.73
N MET A 47 -4.40 5.92 -5.64
CA MET A 47 -5.37 6.60 -6.50
C MET A 47 -5.43 8.11 -6.24
N GLN A 48 -5.18 8.55 -5.00
CA GLN A 48 -5.07 9.98 -4.66
C GLN A 48 -3.73 10.57 -5.09
N ALA A 49 -2.62 9.83 -4.96
CA ALA A 49 -1.30 10.26 -5.43
C ALA A 49 -1.25 10.42 -6.96
N GLY A 50 -2.07 9.66 -7.70
CA GLY A 50 -2.24 9.79 -9.14
C GLY A 50 -3.21 10.91 -9.58
N LYS A 51 -3.96 11.52 -8.66
CA LYS A 51 -4.73 12.73 -8.94
C LYS A 51 -3.85 13.93 -8.56
N PRO A 52 -3.38 14.76 -9.52
CA PRO A 52 -2.87 16.07 -9.14
C PRO A 52 -3.98 16.75 -8.34
N ALA A 53 -3.62 17.37 -7.22
CA ALA A 53 -4.53 18.11 -6.35
C ALA A 53 -5.57 18.81 -7.22
N LYS A 54 -6.80 18.27 -7.25
CA LYS A 54 -7.90 18.98 -7.87
C LYS A 54 -8.05 20.18 -6.97
N ASN A 55 -7.55 21.33 -7.47
CA ASN A 55 -7.78 22.65 -6.94
C ASN A 55 -9.14 22.68 -6.23
N ASP A 56 -9.13 22.61 -4.91
CA ASP A 56 -10.18 23.16 -4.08
C ASP A 56 -10.18 24.66 -4.36
N LYS A 57 -10.81 25.06 -5.48
CA LYS A 57 -11.37 26.39 -5.54
C LYS A 57 -12.41 26.41 -4.43
N PRO A 58 -12.28 27.29 -3.42
CA PRO A 58 -13.33 27.48 -2.46
C PRO A 58 -14.56 27.94 -3.24
N LYS A 59 -15.65 27.18 -3.13
CA LYS A 59 -16.94 27.56 -3.70
C LYS A 59 -17.36 28.83 -2.98
N LYS A 60 -17.41 29.94 -3.72
CA LYS A 60 -18.01 31.22 -3.31
C LYS A 60 -19.43 31.03 -2.79
#